data_AF-A0A919IR69-F1
#
_entry.id   AF-A0A919IR69-F1
#
_cell.length_a   1.000
_cell.length_b   1.000
_cell.length_c   1.000
_cell.angle_alpha   90.00
_cell.angle_beta   90.00
_cell.angle_gamma   90.00
#
_symmetry.space_group_name_H-M   'P 1'
#
loop_
_entity.id
_entity.type
_entity.pdbx_description
1 polymer ?
#
loop_
_entity_poly.entity_id
_entity_poly.type
_entity_poly.pdbx_seq_one_letter_code
_entity_poly.pdbx_strand_id
1 'polypeptide(L)'
;MKRSRWIITGAAIAASATLLATMLTGPAYAETLFGDTFDDGDANGWSRSGGSWSVVTDGSPALRQTSTSANARILAGTTSWTDYTVQARVKPITFGSSARTVGVAARVQSSSAYYALVLTGGGAVQLQRVSGGTATVLSTAATGAGTGTWHTLALSVRGATLRGSVDGAQVVEAADSTFGSGRIGLLAAYASASYDDVVVDTATAGPSPSGSTPPKTTSPPPPGNCAVTGSPAGFATVTAWGQNGTTGGAGGPSVAVDTAAELLTAIATVGPLTICVSGTITLPAGMYDVTSNKSIVGVGSTAGITGGGLNIGLPVSAVTTPPADAVRNVIIQNLTFRNASDDSINVQMFSHHVWIDHNDLAQGYDGLIDIKRGSSYVTVSWNHTHHHTKNMLLGHDDGNGAQDTGRLKVTYHHNWFDATPQRNPRVRFGEPVHVYNNYYFYNTDTGVACQNTAGCLVEGNYFEDVEEPVTNTYAGPAGRCVARNNVFVGESGTPDCSGTVQEASAYYSYTVDDPNAVKAIVTAGAGTGKV
;
A
#
# COMPACT_ATOMS: atom_id res chain seq x y z
N MET A 1 -83.85 -19.51 -47.93
CA MET A 1 -83.46 -20.79 -48.58
C MET A 1 -82.05 -20.66 -49.13
N LYS A 2 -81.26 -21.76 -49.20
CA LYS A 2 -79.88 -21.87 -49.78
C LYS A 2 -78.83 -21.03 -49.00
N ARG A 3 -77.71 -21.58 -48.48
CA ARG A 3 -76.53 -22.25 -49.10
C ARG A 3 -75.77 -21.28 -50.03
N SER A 4 -74.65 -20.66 -49.59
CA SER A 4 -73.22 -21.11 -49.60
C SER A 4 -72.62 -21.15 -51.03
N ARG A 5 -71.34 -20.85 -51.34
CA ARG A 5 -69.99 -20.82 -50.69
C ARG A 5 -69.18 -19.62 -51.30
N TRP A 6 -67.91 -19.24 -51.03
CA TRP A 6 -66.81 -19.40 -50.03
C TRP A 6 -65.68 -18.37 -50.41
N ILE A 7 -64.47 -18.46 -49.81
CA ILE A 7 -63.14 -18.12 -50.43
C ILE A 7 -62.80 -16.61 -50.53
N ILE A 8 -61.64 -16.04 -50.12
CA ILE A 8 -60.35 -16.55 -49.57
C ILE A 8 -59.91 -15.69 -48.34
N THR A 9 -59.09 -16.27 -47.46
CA THR A 9 -58.40 -15.63 -46.31
C THR A 9 -57.18 -14.77 -46.67
N GLY A 10 -56.97 -13.67 -45.95
CA GLY A 10 -55.70 -12.92 -45.96
C GLY A 10 -55.61 -11.91 -44.81
N ALA A 11 -54.99 -12.29 -43.70
CA ALA A 11 -54.78 -11.42 -42.54
C ALA A 11 -53.38 -11.67 -41.94
N ALA A 12 -52.60 -10.60 -41.77
CA ALA A 12 -51.28 -10.68 -41.15
C ALA A 12 -51.40 -10.70 -39.62
N ILE A 13 -50.63 -11.56 -38.96
CA ILE A 13 -50.53 -11.60 -37.50
C ILE A 13 -49.27 -10.83 -37.08
N ALA A 14 -49.45 -9.70 -36.39
CA ALA A 14 -48.37 -9.02 -35.68
C ALA A 14 -48.18 -9.69 -34.31
N ALA A 15 -47.00 -10.27 -34.07
CA ALA A 15 -46.66 -10.89 -32.79
C ALA A 15 -45.90 -9.90 -31.89
N SER A 16 -46.57 -9.35 -30.88
CA SER A 16 -45.94 -8.47 -29.88
C SER A 16 -45.12 -9.29 -28.88
N ALA A 17 -43.80 -9.20 -28.94
CA ALA A 17 -42.91 -9.86 -27.98
C ALA A 17 -42.74 -9.02 -26.70
N THR A 18 -43.46 -9.37 -25.63
CA THR A 18 -43.21 -8.83 -24.28
C THR A 18 -41.92 -9.42 -23.72
N LEU A 19 -40.85 -8.64 -23.72
CA LEU A 19 -39.56 -9.03 -23.15
C LEU A 19 -39.62 -8.96 -21.61
N LEU A 20 -39.78 -10.12 -20.96
CA LEU A 20 -39.80 -10.20 -19.49
C LEU A 20 -38.37 -10.14 -18.94
N ALA A 21 -37.91 -8.92 -18.61
CA ALA A 21 -36.58 -8.69 -18.06
C ALA A 21 -36.47 -9.23 -16.62
N THR A 22 -36.05 -10.49 -16.46
CA THR A 22 -35.67 -11.07 -15.17
C THR A 22 -34.39 -10.40 -14.67
N MET A 23 -34.53 -9.42 -13.76
CA MET A 23 -33.39 -8.84 -13.06
C MET A 23 -32.76 -9.92 -12.16
N LEU A 24 -31.60 -10.41 -12.58
CA LEU A 24 -30.72 -11.22 -11.75
C LEU A 24 -30.09 -10.30 -10.69
N THR A 25 -30.73 -10.19 -9.53
CA THR A 25 -30.11 -9.60 -8.35
C THR A 25 -28.96 -10.51 -7.90
N GLY A 26 -27.72 -10.14 -8.25
CA GLY A 26 -26.54 -10.75 -7.64
C GLY A 26 -26.55 -10.57 -6.12
N PRO A 27 -25.86 -11.42 -5.35
CA PRO A 27 -25.70 -11.21 -3.92
C PRO A 27 -25.01 -9.85 -3.69
N ALA A 28 -25.63 -9.00 -2.88
CA ALA A 28 -24.96 -7.81 -2.38
C ALA A 28 -23.85 -8.26 -1.42
N TYR A 29 -22.60 -8.15 -1.85
CA TYR A 29 -21.45 -8.40 -0.98
C TYR A 29 -21.42 -7.34 0.13
N ALA A 30 -21.12 -7.78 1.35
CA ALA A 30 -20.95 -6.88 2.48
C ALA A 30 -19.67 -6.07 2.31
N GLU A 31 -19.79 -4.75 2.21
CA GLU A 31 -18.64 -3.85 2.19
C GLU A 31 -18.12 -3.64 3.62
N THR A 32 -16.84 -3.95 3.84
CA THR A 32 -16.13 -3.64 5.08
C THR A 32 -15.65 -2.19 5.02
N LEU A 33 -16.27 -1.31 5.81
CA LEU A 33 -15.99 0.13 5.84
C LEU A 33 -14.69 0.49 6.57
N PHE A 34 -14.25 -0.39 7.49
CA PHE A 34 -13.05 -0.22 8.33
C PHE A 34 -12.74 -1.54 9.03
N GLY A 35 -11.47 -1.78 9.33
CA GLY A 35 -11.05 -2.84 10.24
C GLY A 35 -9.67 -2.54 10.83
N ASP A 36 -9.38 -3.11 11.98
CA ASP A 36 -8.08 -3.00 12.66
C ASP A 36 -7.87 -4.20 13.61
N THR A 37 -6.78 -4.94 13.43
CA THR A 37 -6.35 -6.03 14.32
C THR A 37 -5.22 -5.61 15.26
N PHE A 38 -4.64 -4.42 15.07
CA PHE A 38 -3.46 -3.91 15.77
C PHE A 38 -2.18 -4.75 15.57
N ASP A 39 -2.16 -5.66 14.58
CA ASP A 39 -1.00 -6.50 14.23
C ASP A 39 0.20 -5.69 13.71
N ASP A 40 -0.01 -4.45 13.24
CA ASP A 40 1.04 -3.51 12.86
C ASP A 40 1.82 -2.94 14.07
N GLY A 41 1.32 -3.15 15.29
CA GLY A 41 1.93 -2.68 16.52
C GLY A 41 1.52 -1.26 16.94
N ASP A 42 0.59 -0.62 16.23
CA ASP A 42 0.14 0.75 16.56
C ASP A 42 -1.39 0.95 16.57
N ALA A 43 -1.83 2.21 16.61
CA ALA A 43 -3.24 2.56 16.56
C ALA A 43 -3.40 3.92 15.85
N ASN A 44 -2.80 4.01 14.66
CA ASN A 44 -2.93 5.11 13.72
C ASN A 44 -4.34 5.11 13.10
N GLY A 45 -4.77 6.27 12.57
CA GLY A 45 -6.18 6.49 12.19
C GLY A 45 -7.15 6.62 13.38
N TRP A 46 -6.75 6.24 14.60
CA TRP A 46 -7.57 6.36 15.81
C TRP A 46 -7.33 7.65 16.60
N SER A 47 -8.43 8.36 16.92
CA SER A 47 -8.44 9.56 17.76
C SER A 47 -8.75 9.23 19.23
N ARG A 48 -7.83 9.54 20.14
CA ARG A 48 -7.88 9.17 21.57
C ARG A 48 -8.59 10.22 22.42
N SER A 49 -9.37 9.78 23.41
CA SER A 49 -10.11 10.65 24.35
C SER A 49 -10.06 10.07 25.76
N GLY A 50 -8.99 10.40 26.49
CA GLY A 50 -8.74 9.95 27.86
C GLY A 50 -8.27 8.49 27.97
N GLY A 51 -7.65 8.17 29.11
CA GLY A 51 -7.02 6.88 29.37
C GLY A 51 -5.65 6.72 28.69
N SER A 52 -4.98 5.63 29.04
CA SER A 52 -3.67 5.24 28.48
C SER A 52 -3.90 4.11 27.49
N TRP A 53 -3.52 4.33 26.23
CA TRP A 53 -3.76 3.42 25.10
C TRP A 53 -2.44 3.08 24.40
N SER A 54 -2.19 1.80 24.17
CA SER A 54 -0.98 1.28 23.49
C SER A 54 -1.26 -0.13 22.99
N VAL A 55 -0.73 -0.51 21.83
CA VAL A 55 -0.68 -1.94 21.47
C VAL A 55 0.29 -2.66 22.39
N VAL A 56 -0.09 -3.87 22.80
CA VAL A 56 0.76 -4.80 23.55
C VAL A 56 0.50 -6.21 23.04
N THR A 57 1.44 -7.13 23.25
CA THR A 57 1.20 -8.56 23.02
C THR A 57 0.29 -9.13 24.12
N ASP A 58 -0.82 -9.75 23.73
CA ASP A 58 -1.79 -10.45 24.60
C ASP A 58 -2.20 -11.81 24.01
N GLY A 59 -1.23 -12.49 23.40
CA GLY A 59 -1.42 -13.55 22.41
C GLY A 59 -0.94 -13.03 21.06
N SER A 60 -1.86 -12.48 20.28
CA SER A 60 -1.60 -11.49 19.21
C SER A 60 -1.16 -10.14 19.80
N PRO A 61 -0.59 -9.22 19.01
CA PRO A 61 -0.76 -7.78 19.24
C PRO A 61 -2.23 -7.42 19.48
N ALA A 62 -2.50 -6.52 20.40
CA ALA A 62 -3.85 -6.04 20.70
C ALA A 62 -3.81 -4.64 21.33
N LEU A 63 -4.73 -3.76 20.96
CA LEU A 63 -4.84 -2.43 21.57
C LEU A 63 -5.29 -2.54 23.03
N ARG A 64 -4.38 -2.23 23.96
CA ARG A 64 -4.63 -2.23 25.39
C ARG A 64 -5.00 -0.85 25.89
N GLN A 65 -6.05 -0.78 26.72
CA GLN A 65 -6.31 0.29 27.65
C GLN A 65 -5.86 -0.14 29.06
N THR A 66 -5.08 0.69 29.76
CA THR A 66 -4.52 0.36 31.10
C THR A 66 -5.01 1.22 32.27
N SER A 67 -5.83 2.25 32.04
CA SER A 67 -6.24 3.24 33.06
C SER A 67 -7.68 3.01 33.56
N THR A 68 -7.82 2.49 34.78
CA THR A 68 -9.12 2.39 35.48
C THR A 68 -9.62 3.73 36.04
N SER A 69 -8.82 4.80 36.00
CA SER A 69 -9.14 6.13 36.54
C SER A 69 -9.74 7.11 35.53
N ALA A 70 -9.75 6.78 34.24
CA ALA A 70 -10.25 7.66 33.18
C ALA A 70 -11.55 7.12 32.53
N ASN A 71 -12.42 8.03 32.08
CA ASN A 71 -13.57 7.70 31.25
C ASN A 71 -13.15 7.52 29.77
N ALA A 72 -12.30 6.52 29.52
CA ALA A 72 -11.52 6.43 28.29
C ALA A 72 -12.36 5.98 27.08
N ARG A 73 -12.01 6.53 25.91
CA ARG A 73 -12.45 6.04 24.60
C ARG A 73 -11.45 6.38 23.52
N ILE A 74 -11.55 5.65 22.41
CA ILE A 74 -10.74 5.86 21.21
C ILE A 74 -11.64 5.64 19.98
N LEU A 75 -11.57 6.53 18.99
CA LEU A 75 -12.58 6.67 17.92
C LEU A 75 -11.93 6.70 16.52
N ALA A 76 -12.46 5.95 15.56
CA ALA A 76 -11.98 5.87 14.18
C ALA A 76 -13.14 5.88 13.16
N GLY A 77 -12.82 5.96 11.87
CA GLY A 77 -13.80 6.04 10.79
C GLY A 77 -14.37 7.44 10.53
N THR A 78 -15.45 7.51 9.75
CA THR A 78 -16.07 8.77 9.28
C THR A 78 -17.40 9.08 9.98
N THR A 79 -17.84 10.35 9.99
CA THR A 79 -19.13 10.75 10.59
C THR A 79 -20.33 10.56 9.65
N SER A 80 -20.11 10.21 8.39
CA SER A 80 -21.17 10.02 7.38
C SER A 80 -21.77 8.62 7.37
N TRP A 81 -21.12 7.62 7.99
CA TRP A 81 -21.66 6.26 8.05
C TRP A 81 -22.98 6.20 8.82
N THR A 82 -24.03 5.69 8.17
CA THR A 82 -25.40 5.58 8.71
C THR A 82 -25.69 4.17 9.22
N ASP A 83 -25.61 3.19 8.34
CA ASP A 83 -26.21 1.87 8.51
C ASP A 83 -25.14 0.78 8.39
N TYR A 84 -24.58 0.40 9.54
CA TYR A 84 -23.42 -0.47 9.63
C TYR A 84 -23.40 -1.29 10.94
N THR A 85 -22.60 -2.35 10.99
CA THR A 85 -22.34 -3.12 12.21
C THR A 85 -20.90 -2.86 12.63
N VAL A 86 -20.65 -2.53 13.90
CA VAL A 86 -19.29 -2.51 14.47
C VAL A 86 -19.09 -3.72 15.34
N GLN A 87 -18.02 -4.48 15.09
CA GLN A 87 -17.59 -5.63 15.87
C GLN A 87 -16.18 -5.40 16.42
N ALA A 88 -15.89 -5.97 17.59
CA ALA A 88 -14.52 -6.16 18.10
C ALA A 88 -14.47 -7.39 19.02
N ARG A 89 -13.32 -8.08 19.06
CA ARG A 89 -12.95 -8.87 20.24
C ARG A 89 -12.60 -7.91 21.38
N VAL A 90 -13.16 -8.15 22.55
CA VAL A 90 -12.95 -7.35 23.77
C VAL A 90 -12.60 -8.28 24.92
N LYS A 91 -11.49 -8.03 25.60
CA LYS A 91 -11.09 -8.74 26.81
C LYS A 91 -11.11 -7.77 28.00
N PRO A 92 -12.16 -7.78 28.83
CA PRO A 92 -12.19 -7.02 30.08
C PRO A 92 -11.06 -7.50 31.01
N ILE A 93 -10.37 -6.60 31.67
CA ILE A 93 -9.29 -6.94 32.62
C ILE A 93 -9.72 -6.55 34.03
N THR A 94 -10.00 -5.26 34.25
CA THR A 94 -10.36 -4.72 35.56
C THR A 94 -11.41 -3.62 35.41
N PHE A 95 -12.47 -3.68 36.21
CA PHE A 95 -13.47 -2.61 36.32
C PHE A 95 -13.27 -1.82 37.62
N GLY A 96 -13.33 -0.48 37.58
CA GLY A 96 -13.23 0.35 38.77
C GLY A 96 -14.42 0.25 39.73
N SER A 97 -15.56 -0.25 39.26
CA SER A 97 -16.68 -0.76 40.06
C SER A 97 -17.62 -1.59 39.16
N SER A 98 -18.61 -2.27 39.74
CA SER A 98 -19.60 -3.06 38.98
C SER A 98 -20.41 -2.23 37.96
N ALA A 99 -20.53 -0.92 38.17
CA ALA A 99 -21.20 0.01 37.26
C ALA A 99 -20.28 0.59 36.16
N ARG A 100 -19.05 0.07 36.01
CA ARG A 100 -18.09 0.48 34.97
C ARG A 100 -18.11 -0.47 33.79
N THR A 101 -17.69 0.02 32.63
CA THR A 101 -18.06 -0.56 31.34
C THR A 101 -16.91 -0.62 30.34
N VAL A 102 -16.88 -1.70 29.56
CA VAL A 102 -16.00 -1.87 28.40
C VAL A 102 -16.81 -2.32 27.19
N GLY A 103 -16.48 -1.87 25.98
CA GLY A 103 -17.12 -2.35 24.76
C GLY A 103 -16.97 -1.45 23.54
N VAL A 104 -17.95 -1.51 22.63
CA VAL A 104 -17.93 -0.85 21.31
C VAL A 104 -18.97 0.28 21.22
N ALA A 105 -18.71 1.26 20.36
CA ALA A 105 -19.57 2.41 20.10
C ALA A 105 -19.88 2.57 18.61
N ALA A 106 -21.12 2.98 18.31
CA ALA A 106 -21.63 3.24 16.97
C ALA A 106 -22.34 4.60 16.88
N ARG A 107 -22.41 5.15 15.67
CA ARG A 107 -22.89 6.50 15.35
C ARG A 107 -22.31 7.57 16.28
N VAL A 108 -20.99 7.51 16.48
CA VAL A 108 -20.25 8.44 17.32
C VAL A 108 -20.12 9.79 16.61
N GLN A 109 -20.93 10.75 17.05
CA GLN A 109 -20.90 12.13 16.57
C GLN A 109 -19.84 12.94 17.32
N SER A 110 -19.72 12.71 18.63
CA SER A 110 -18.73 13.35 19.50
C SER A 110 -18.32 12.41 20.64
N SER A 111 -17.38 12.83 21.48
CA SER A 111 -17.05 12.13 22.73
C SER A 111 -18.20 12.11 23.75
N SER A 112 -19.33 12.78 23.50
CA SER A 112 -20.51 12.88 24.37
C SER A 112 -21.84 12.48 23.71
N ALA A 113 -21.82 12.03 22.45
CA ALA A 113 -23.00 11.67 21.65
C ALA A 113 -22.72 10.41 20.80
N TYR A 114 -23.26 9.26 21.20
CA TYR A 114 -23.10 7.95 20.54
C TYR A 114 -24.07 6.87 21.06
N TYR A 115 -24.26 5.78 20.32
CA TYR A 115 -24.76 4.50 20.85
C TYR A 115 -23.59 3.60 21.27
N ALA A 116 -23.82 2.71 22.24
CA ALA A 116 -22.80 1.79 22.73
C ALA A 116 -23.37 0.42 23.09
N LEU A 117 -22.57 -0.62 22.89
CA LEU A 117 -22.79 -1.96 23.44
C LEU A 117 -21.64 -2.27 24.38
N VAL A 118 -21.96 -2.46 25.66
CA VAL A 118 -20.94 -2.58 26.71
C VAL A 118 -21.22 -3.72 27.67
N LEU A 119 -20.15 -4.42 28.04
CA LEU A 119 -20.10 -5.30 29.21
C LEU A 119 -19.89 -4.45 30.46
N THR A 120 -20.65 -4.75 31.51
CA THR A 120 -20.52 -4.12 32.83
C THR A 120 -19.71 -4.99 33.79
N GLY A 121 -19.01 -4.38 34.74
CA GLY A 121 -18.35 -5.09 35.84
C GLY A 121 -19.30 -5.83 36.80
N GLY A 122 -20.62 -5.76 36.56
CA GLY A 122 -21.66 -6.51 37.27
C GLY A 122 -22.16 -7.76 36.55
N GLY A 123 -21.55 -8.17 35.42
CA GLY A 123 -21.97 -9.38 34.67
C GLY A 123 -23.24 -9.18 33.82
N ALA A 124 -23.44 -7.98 33.29
CA ALA A 124 -24.52 -7.66 32.37
C ALA A 124 -24.00 -6.94 31.12
N VAL A 125 -24.65 -7.19 29.97
CA VAL A 125 -24.48 -6.41 28.75
C VAL A 125 -25.57 -5.34 28.68
N GLN A 126 -25.21 -4.15 28.23
CA GLN A 126 -26.12 -3.03 28.05
C GLN A 126 -25.96 -2.41 26.66
N LEU A 127 -27.10 -2.26 25.99
CA LEU A 127 -27.25 -1.36 24.86
C LEU A 127 -27.60 0.02 25.41
N GLN A 128 -26.73 1.00 25.17
CA GLN A 128 -26.83 2.34 25.73
C GLN A 128 -26.90 3.41 24.63
N ARG A 129 -27.59 4.51 24.92
CA ARG A 129 -27.45 5.80 24.24
C ARG A 129 -26.76 6.78 25.17
N VAL A 130 -25.61 7.32 24.77
CA VAL A 130 -24.95 8.42 25.45
C VAL A 130 -25.30 9.71 24.74
N SER A 131 -25.87 10.68 25.46
CA SER A 131 -26.17 12.02 24.94
C SER A 131 -25.84 13.07 26.00
N GLY A 132 -25.15 14.15 25.62
CA GLY A 132 -24.58 15.12 26.58
C GLY A 132 -23.56 14.51 27.55
N GLY A 133 -23.06 13.29 27.29
CA GLY A 133 -22.26 12.49 28.22
C GLY A 133 -23.06 11.67 29.23
N THR A 134 -24.39 11.80 29.27
CA THR A 134 -25.27 10.96 30.11
C THR A 134 -25.65 9.68 29.37
N ALA A 135 -25.36 8.52 29.99
CA ALA A 135 -25.76 7.22 29.46
C ALA A 135 -27.21 6.88 29.86
N THR A 136 -28.04 6.57 28.86
CA THR A 136 -29.37 5.94 29.01
C THR A 136 -29.24 4.47 28.62
N VAL A 137 -29.63 3.53 29.47
CA VAL A 137 -29.76 2.11 29.08
C VAL A 137 -31.04 1.95 28.28
N LEU A 138 -30.94 1.47 27.04
CA LEU A 138 -32.08 1.19 26.16
C LEU A 138 -32.55 -0.27 26.30
N SER A 139 -31.60 -1.20 26.50
CA SER A 139 -31.86 -2.62 26.69
C SER A 139 -30.70 -3.25 27.47
N THR A 140 -30.98 -4.29 28.26
CA THR A 140 -29.99 -4.94 29.14
C THR A 140 -30.28 -6.43 29.25
N ALA A 141 -29.23 -7.25 29.30
CA ALA A 141 -29.31 -8.68 29.56
C ALA A 141 -28.19 -9.13 30.50
N ALA A 142 -28.38 -10.25 31.19
CA ALA A 142 -27.31 -10.88 31.96
C ALA A 142 -26.33 -11.58 31.01
N THR A 143 -25.03 -11.42 31.25
CA THR A 143 -23.97 -12.07 30.47
C THR A 143 -22.86 -12.50 31.40
N GLY A 144 -22.60 -13.81 31.49
CA GLY A 144 -21.48 -14.38 32.24
C GLY A 144 -20.10 -14.09 31.67
N ALA A 145 -19.95 -12.97 30.95
CA ALA A 145 -18.70 -12.51 30.36
C ALA A 145 -17.72 -12.10 31.46
N GLY A 146 -16.59 -12.79 31.53
CA GLY A 146 -15.63 -12.70 32.64
C GLY A 146 -14.48 -11.75 32.36
N THR A 147 -13.85 -11.25 33.41
CA THR A 147 -12.53 -10.61 33.31
C THR A 147 -11.46 -11.65 32.97
N GLY A 148 -10.58 -11.32 32.02
CA GLY A 148 -9.50 -12.18 31.53
C GLY A 148 -9.84 -12.96 30.26
N THR A 149 -11.13 -13.07 29.90
CA THR A 149 -11.61 -13.81 28.73
C THR A 149 -11.91 -12.86 27.57
N TRP A 150 -11.60 -13.28 26.34
CA TRP A 150 -12.00 -12.59 25.12
C TRP A 150 -13.47 -12.87 24.79
N HIS A 151 -14.24 -11.81 24.52
CA HIS A 151 -15.63 -11.87 24.07
C HIS A 151 -15.80 -11.04 22.79
N THR A 152 -16.53 -11.55 21.82
CA THR A 152 -16.85 -10.81 20.58
C THR A 152 -18.10 -9.98 20.81
N LEU A 153 -17.97 -8.65 20.80
CA LEU A 153 -19.10 -7.72 20.87
C LEU A 153 -19.39 -7.18 19.49
N ALA A 154 -20.66 -7.23 19.05
CA ALA A 154 -21.09 -6.55 17.82
C ALA A 154 -22.36 -5.72 18.02
N LEU A 155 -22.31 -4.46 17.60
CA LEU A 155 -23.41 -3.50 17.62
C LEU A 155 -23.82 -3.16 16.20
N SER A 156 -24.97 -3.67 15.78
CA SER A 156 -25.58 -3.37 14.48
C SER A 156 -26.55 -2.20 14.61
N VAL A 157 -26.37 -1.17 13.79
CA VAL A 157 -27.26 -0.02 13.68
C VAL A 157 -27.84 0.04 12.27
N ARG A 158 -29.16 0.02 12.13
CA ARG A 158 -29.87 0.13 10.82
C ARG A 158 -31.14 0.96 10.97
N GLY A 159 -31.24 2.10 10.28
CA GLY A 159 -32.33 3.04 10.45
C GLY A 159 -32.45 3.48 11.92
N ALA A 160 -33.56 3.13 12.59
CA ALA A 160 -33.75 3.32 14.04
C ALA A 160 -33.52 2.05 14.88
N THR A 161 -33.27 0.89 14.25
CA THR A 161 -33.07 -0.39 14.95
C THR A 161 -31.62 -0.54 15.41
N LEU A 162 -31.44 -0.93 16.67
CA LEU A 162 -30.17 -1.13 17.33
C LEU A 162 -30.12 -2.54 17.91
N ARG A 163 -29.16 -3.36 17.50
CA ARG A 163 -29.01 -4.77 17.92
C ARG A 163 -27.62 -5.03 18.47
N GLY A 164 -27.54 -5.64 19.64
CA GLY A 164 -26.28 -6.01 20.27
C GLY A 164 -26.16 -7.52 20.48
N SER A 165 -25.05 -8.08 20.02
CA SER A 165 -24.68 -9.48 20.25
C SER A 165 -23.39 -9.62 21.06
N VAL A 166 -23.32 -10.71 21.81
CA VAL A 166 -22.14 -11.16 22.54
C VAL A 166 -21.86 -12.59 22.09
N ASP A 167 -20.63 -12.87 21.66
CA ASP A 167 -20.16 -14.16 21.17
C ASP A 167 -21.09 -14.76 20.08
N GLY A 168 -21.53 -13.87 19.17
CA GLY A 168 -22.43 -14.20 18.04
C GLY A 168 -23.93 -14.28 18.39
N ALA A 169 -24.29 -14.41 19.66
CA ALA A 169 -25.69 -14.44 20.09
C ALA A 169 -26.27 -13.02 20.27
N GLN A 170 -27.34 -12.67 19.56
CA GLN A 170 -28.08 -11.44 19.84
C GLN A 170 -28.73 -11.52 21.23
N VAL A 171 -28.40 -10.57 22.10
CA VAL A 171 -28.80 -10.56 23.52
C VAL A 171 -29.53 -9.29 23.94
N VAL A 172 -29.41 -8.20 23.16
CA VAL A 172 -30.14 -6.94 23.38
C VAL A 172 -30.60 -6.34 22.06
N GLU A 173 -31.79 -5.77 22.03
CA GLU A 173 -32.35 -5.01 20.90
C GLU A 173 -33.15 -3.82 21.43
N ALA A 174 -33.14 -2.70 20.69
CA ALA A 174 -33.94 -1.51 20.94
C ALA A 174 -34.24 -0.75 19.64
N ALA A 175 -35.18 0.20 19.70
CA ALA A 175 -35.42 1.18 18.66
C ALA A 175 -35.19 2.60 19.20
N ASP A 176 -34.25 3.34 18.61
CA ASP A 176 -33.93 4.73 18.97
C ASP A 176 -33.33 5.44 17.74
N SER A 177 -33.83 6.64 17.42
CA SER A 177 -33.43 7.43 16.24
C SER A 177 -32.66 8.71 16.57
N THR A 178 -32.19 8.88 17.81
CA THR A 178 -31.44 10.07 18.27
C THR A 178 -30.20 10.36 17.41
N PHE A 179 -29.48 9.33 16.96
CA PHE A 179 -28.31 9.47 16.10
C PHE A 179 -28.52 8.70 14.79
N GLY A 180 -28.50 9.42 13.65
CA GLY A 180 -28.68 8.83 12.32
C GLY A 180 -27.38 8.38 11.62
N SER A 181 -26.24 9.00 11.97
CA SER A 181 -24.91 8.67 11.45
C SER A 181 -23.81 8.97 12.48
N GLY A 182 -22.62 8.41 12.27
CA GLY A 182 -21.41 8.75 13.02
C GLY A 182 -20.30 7.70 12.93
N ARG A 183 -19.20 7.97 13.63
CA ARG A 183 -17.99 7.13 13.69
C ARG A 183 -18.16 5.87 14.55
N ILE A 184 -17.16 5.00 14.55
CA ILE A 184 -17.03 3.93 15.54
C ILE A 184 -16.12 4.34 16.70
N GLY A 185 -16.14 3.53 17.77
CA GLY A 185 -15.19 3.67 18.87
C GLY A 185 -15.11 2.47 19.77
N LEU A 186 -14.04 2.42 20.56
CA LEU A 186 -13.82 1.47 21.64
C LEU A 186 -13.86 2.23 22.97
N LEU A 187 -14.54 1.65 23.96
CA LEU A 187 -14.91 2.31 25.22
C LEU A 187 -14.33 1.54 26.41
N ALA A 188 -13.63 2.22 27.31
CA ALA A 188 -13.12 1.67 28.57
C ALA A 188 -13.39 2.68 29.71
N ALA A 189 -14.63 2.77 30.16
CA ALA A 189 -15.11 3.82 31.06
C ALA A 189 -14.82 3.48 32.52
N TYR A 190 -13.68 3.96 33.04
CA TYR A 190 -13.11 3.61 34.35
C TYR A 190 -12.87 2.10 34.49
N ALA A 191 -12.33 1.50 33.43
CA ALA A 191 -12.04 0.09 33.31
C ALA A 191 -10.87 -0.11 32.33
N SER A 192 -10.15 -1.23 32.45
CA SER A 192 -9.08 -1.65 31.53
C SER A 192 -9.50 -2.89 30.74
N ALA A 193 -9.06 -2.94 29.48
CA ALA A 193 -9.35 -4.02 28.53
C ALA A 193 -8.30 -4.09 27.42
N SER A 194 -8.26 -5.19 26.67
CA SER A 194 -7.77 -5.15 25.28
C SER A 194 -8.89 -5.26 24.27
N TYR A 195 -8.59 -4.76 23.08
CA TYR A 195 -9.39 -4.81 21.87
C TYR A 195 -8.53 -5.37 20.75
N ASP A 196 -9.15 -6.15 19.87
CA ASP A 196 -8.55 -6.92 18.78
C ASP A 196 -9.67 -7.26 17.78
N ASP A 197 -9.37 -7.66 16.54
CA ASP A 197 -10.33 -7.92 15.45
C ASP A 197 -11.47 -6.87 15.36
N VAL A 198 -11.15 -5.58 15.28
CA VAL A 198 -12.14 -4.54 15.00
C VAL A 198 -12.57 -4.64 13.54
N VAL A 199 -13.88 -4.70 13.28
CA VAL A 199 -14.46 -4.75 11.93
C VAL A 199 -15.71 -3.89 11.86
N VAL A 200 -15.94 -3.22 10.72
CA VAL A 200 -17.15 -2.46 10.43
C VAL A 200 -17.75 -2.90 9.11
N ASP A 201 -18.96 -3.46 9.11
CA ASP A 201 -19.65 -3.96 7.89
C ASP A 201 -20.92 -3.17 7.54
N THR A 202 -21.32 -3.21 6.27
CA THR A 202 -22.63 -2.75 5.80
C THR A 202 -23.71 -3.86 5.77
N ALA A 203 -23.37 -5.11 6.07
CA ALA A 203 -24.20 -6.30 5.88
C ALA A 203 -25.61 -6.24 6.50
N THR A 204 -26.66 -6.51 5.74
CA THR A 204 -28.00 -6.74 6.30
C THR A 204 -28.09 -8.14 6.91
N ALA A 205 -28.06 -8.25 8.23
CA ALA A 205 -28.00 -9.53 8.94
C ALA A 205 -29.22 -10.43 8.69
N GLY A 206 -28.99 -11.56 8.00
CA GLY A 206 -29.82 -12.76 8.10
C GLY A 206 -29.44 -13.59 9.35
N PRO A 207 -30.22 -14.63 9.71
CA PRO A 207 -29.90 -15.49 10.84
C PRO A 207 -28.64 -16.32 10.54
N SER A 208 -27.56 -16.04 11.27
CA SER A 208 -26.31 -16.80 11.16
C SER A 208 -26.49 -18.25 11.66
N PRO A 209 -25.96 -19.27 10.97
CA PRO A 209 -25.91 -20.62 11.52
C PRO A 209 -24.98 -20.68 12.74
N SER A 210 -25.45 -21.32 13.81
CA SER A 210 -24.64 -21.57 15.01
C SER A 210 -23.63 -22.69 14.77
N GLY A 211 -22.47 -22.64 15.43
CA GLY A 211 -21.84 -23.86 15.91
C GLY A 211 -20.46 -24.27 15.39
N SER A 212 -19.72 -23.42 14.67
CA SER A 212 -18.24 -23.49 14.70
C SER A 212 -17.58 -22.26 14.09
N THR A 213 -16.66 -21.64 14.83
CA THR A 213 -15.54 -20.93 14.19
C THR A 213 -14.63 -22.01 13.59
N PRO A 214 -14.34 -22.01 12.28
CA PRO A 214 -13.31 -22.90 11.74
C PRO A 214 -11.98 -22.62 12.45
N PRO A 215 -11.10 -23.63 12.64
CA PRO A 215 -9.72 -23.37 13.00
C PRO A 215 -9.09 -22.40 12.00
N LYS A 216 -8.10 -21.58 12.44
CA LYS A 216 -7.42 -20.58 11.62
C LYS A 216 -6.81 -21.17 10.35
N THR A 217 -7.63 -21.29 9.32
CA THR A 217 -7.22 -21.02 7.95
C THR A 217 -7.37 -19.52 7.79
N THR A 218 -6.25 -18.81 7.89
CA THR A 218 -6.03 -17.74 6.92
C THR A 218 -6.31 -18.37 5.56
N SER A 219 -7.40 -17.98 4.89
CA SER A 219 -7.38 -18.16 3.44
C SER A 219 -6.16 -17.37 2.98
N PRO A 220 -5.18 -17.99 2.30
CA PRO A 220 -4.21 -17.19 1.58
C PRO A 220 -5.01 -16.28 0.63
N PRO A 221 -4.51 -15.06 0.34
CA PRO A 221 -5.16 -14.22 -0.66
C PRO A 221 -5.27 -15.01 -1.98
N PRO A 222 -6.38 -14.89 -2.72
CA PRO A 222 -6.71 -15.83 -3.79
C PRO A 222 -5.60 -15.90 -4.85
N PRO A 223 -5.41 -17.05 -5.53
CA PRO A 223 -4.31 -17.24 -6.47
C PRO A 223 -4.17 -16.09 -7.47
N GLY A 224 -3.04 -15.40 -7.41
CA GLY A 224 -2.79 -14.18 -8.17
C GLY A 224 -2.67 -14.46 -9.67
N ASN A 225 -3.49 -13.79 -10.47
CA ASN A 225 -3.43 -13.87 -11.94
C ASN A 225 -2.69 -12.66 -12.53
N CYS A 226 -1.39 -12.61 -12.26
CA CYS A 226 -0.44 -11.70 -12.90
C CYS A 226 0.87 -12.46 -13.14
N ALA A 227 1.73 -11.92 -14.00
CA ALA A 227 3.08 -12.42 -14.23
C ALA A 227 4.04 -11.22 -14.34
N VAL A 228 5.31 -11.45 -14.00
CA VAL A 228 6.36 -10.53 -14.45
C VAL A 228 6.48 -10.67 -15.96
N THR A 229 6.51 -9.53 -16.64
CA THR A 229 6.60 -9.45 -18.10
C THR A 229 8.01 -9.06 -18.54
N GLY A 230 8.44 -9.55 -19.70
CA GLY A 230 9.80 -9.31 -20.19
C GLY A 230 10.88 -9.91 -19.30
N SER A 231 12.02 -9.22 -19.20
CA SER A 231 13.14 -9.54 -18.32
C SER A 231 14.01 -8.28 -18.16
N PRO A 232 14.76 -8.12 -17.05
CA PRO A 232 15.65 -6.99 -16.91
C PRO A 232 16.73 -7.01 -18.00
N ALA A 233 17.10 -5.82 -18.48
CA ALA A 233 18.45 -5.58 -19.00
C ALA A 233 19.33 -5.00 -17.87
N GLY A 234 20.54 -4.57 -18.18
CA GLY A 234 21.33 -3.77 -17.24
C GLY A 234 21.90 -4.54 -16.04
N PHE A 235 22.26 -3.79 -15.01
CA PHE A 235 22.95 -4.31 -13.82
C PHE A 235 22.16 -5.32 -13.01
N ALA A 236 20.82 -5.38 -13.14
CA ALA A 236 19.99 -6.40 -12.52
C ALA A 236 20.13 -7.81 -13.16
N THR A 237 20.84 -7.94 -14.29
CA THR A 237 21.11 -9.24 -14.96
C THR A 237 22.40 -9.92 -14.53
N VAL A 238 23.32 -9.20 -13.88
CA VAL A 238 24.71 -9.64 -13.68
C VAL A 238 24.79 -10.82 -12.72
N THR A 239 25.66 -11.79 -12.99
CA THR A 239 25.96 -12.90 -12.06
C THR A 239 26.86 -12.41 -10.92
N ALA A 240 26.29 -11.96 -9.80
CA ALA A 240 27.06 -11.44 -8.67
C ALA A 240 26.43 -11.77 -7.30
N TRP A 241 27.27 -11.75 -6.25
CA TRP A 241 26.87 -11.92 -4.84
C TRP A 241 25.90 -13.11 -4.60
N GLY A 242 26.16 -14.24 -5.25
CA GLY A 242 25.35 -15.45 -5.11
C GLY A 242 24.00 -15.43 -5.83
N GLN A 243 23.77 -14.48 -6.74
CA GLN A 243 22.60 -14.40 -7.63
C GLN A 243 23.05 -14.48 -9.10
N ASN A 244 22.11 -14.78 -9.99
CA ASN A 244 22.35 -14.92 -11.43
C ASN A 244 21.27 -14.14 -12.20
N GLY A 245 21.39 -12.81 -12.15
CA GLY A 245 20.31 -11.91 -12.53
C GLY A 245 19.16 -11.85 -11.52
N THR A 246 18.06 -11.21 -11.92
CA THR A 246 16.88 -10.94 -11.09
C THR A 246 15.66 -11.64 -11.68
N THR A 247 14.96 -12.43 -10.86
CA THR A 247 13.78 -13.25 -11.19
C THR A 247 12.59 -13.05 -10.24
N GLY A 248 12.80 -12.32 -9.14
CA GLY A 248 11.76 -11.95 -8.18
C GLY A 248 11.12 -13.16 -7.49
N GLY A 249 9.80 -13.24 -7.57
CA GLY A 249 8.98 -14.33 -7.03
C GLY A 249 8.88 -15.58 -7.92
N ALA A 250 9.62 -15.64 -9.04
CA ALA A 250 9.52 -16.76 -9.99
C ALA A 250 9.82 -18.13 -9.33
N GLY A 251 9.03 -19.14 -9.70
CA GLY A 251 9.08 -20.47 -9.07
C GLY A 251 8.35 -20.58 -7.73
N GLY A 252 7.90 -19.46 -7.15
CA GLY A 252 6.98 -19.40 -6.03
C GLY A 252 5.50 -19.40 -6.46
N PRO A 253 4.56 -19.43 -5.49
CA PRO A 253 3.15 -19.16 -5.74
C PRO A 253 2.89 -17.69 -6.12
N SER A 254 1.68 -17.43 -6.60
CA SER A 254 1.14 -16.08 -6.84
C SER A 254 -0.08 -15.82 -5.96
N VAL A 255 -0.21 -14.62 -5.40
CA VAL A 255 -1.35 -14.16 -4.58
C VAL A 255 -1.88 -12.83 -5.10
N ALA A 256 -3.20 -12.64 -5.14
CA ALA A 256 -3.81 -11.33 -5.41
C ALA A 256 -4.01 -10.57 -4.10
N VAL A 257 -3.76 -9.27 -4.09
CA VAL A 257 -3.95 -8.40 -2.92
C VAL A 257 -4.67 -7.12 -3.34
N ASP A 258 -5.69 -6.69 -2.59
CA ASP A 258 -6.36 -5.39 -2.77
C ASP A 258 -6.46 -4.56 -1.48
N THR A 259 -6.00 -5.11 -0.36
CA THR A 259 -5.91 -4.41 0.94
C THR A 259 -4.47 -4.19 1.41
N ALA A 260 -4.28 -3.20 2.28
CA ALA A 260 -2.99 -2.92 2.92
C ALA A 260 -2.48 -4.13 3.73
N ALA A 261 -3.34 -4.77 4.54
CA ALA A 261 -2.97 -5.90 5.38
C ALA A 261 -2.47 -7.11 4.56
N GLU A 262 -3.09 -7.40 3.43
CA GLU A 262 -2.63 -8.46 2.51
C GLU A 262 -1.30 -8.11 1.87
N LEU A 263 -1.14 -6.88 1.36
CA LEU A 263 0.11 -6.42 0.75
C LEU A 263 1.27 -6.51 1.76
N LEU A 264 1.09 -6.00 2.98
CA LEU A 264 2.09 -6.04 4.05
C LEU A 264 2.44 -7.48 4.46
N THR A 265 1.44 -8.36 4.56
CA THR A 265 1.65 -9.80 4.83
C THR A 265 2.44 -10.47 3.70
N ALA A 266 2.13 -10.13 2.45
CA ALA A 266 2.75 -10.74 1.28
C ALA A 266 4.21 -10.29 1.09
N ILE A 267 4.53 -9.00 1.25
CA ILE A 267 5.93 -8.51 1.14
C ILE A 267 6.82 -9.07 2.26
N ALA A 268 6.25 -9.32 3.45
CA ALA A 268 6.93 -9.94 4.59
C ALA A 268 7.08 -11.47 4.48
N THR A 269 6.38 -12.14 3.55
CA THR A 269 6.38 -13.60 3.45
C THR A 269 7.74 -14.15 3.02
N VAL A 270 8.28 -15.13 3.76
CA VAL A 270 9.59 -15.72 3.46
C VAL A 270 9.56 -16.62 2.22
N GLY A 271 10.48 -16.40 1.29
CA GLY A 271 10.65 -17.19 0.06
C GLY A 271 10.07 -16.54 -1.20
N PRO A 272 10.22 -17.17 -2.38
CA PRO A 272 9.67 -16.68 -3.64
C PRO A 272 8.15 -16.49 -3.57
N LEU A 273 7.67 -15.28 -3.88
CA LEU A 273 6.25 -14.97 -3.96
C LEU A 273 5.99 -13.90 -5.03
N THR A 274 5.00 -14.13 -5.89
CA THR A 274 4.45 -13.10 -6.78
C THR A 274 3.19 -12.50 -6.17
N ILE A 275 3.09 -11.18 -6.14
CA ILE A 275 2.09 -10.38 -5.44
C ILE A 275 1.39 -9.51 -6.48
N CYS A 276 0.17 -9.90 -6.84
CA CYS A 276 -0.65 -9.25 -7.85
C CYS A 276 -1.53 -8.17 -7.19
N VAL A 277 -1.06 -6.92 -7.23
CA VAL A 277 -1.79 -5.78 -6.65
C VAL A 277 -2.97 -5.43 -7.54
N SER A 278 -4.18 -5.40 -6.96
CA SER A 278 -5.42 -5.03 -7.64
C SER A 278 -5.94 -3.71 -7.07
N GLY A 279 -6.19 -2.73 -7.95
CA GLY A 279 -6.61 -1.38 -7.55
C GLY A 279 -5.52 -0.61 -6.80
N THR A 280 -5.90 0.52 -6.18
CA THR A 280 -4.98 1.40 -5.46
C THR A 280 -5.03 1.13 -3.96
N ILE A 281 -3.99 0.49 -3.44
CA ILE A 281 -3.87 0.17 -2.01
C ILE A 281 -3.40 1.41 -1.25
N THR A 282 -4.19 1.88 -0.29
CA THR A 282 -3.76 2.93 0.65
C THR A 282 -2.98 2.29 1.80
N LEU A 283 -1.66 2.49 1.83
CA LEU A 283 -0.84 2.19 2.99
C LEU A 283 -0.88 3.38 3.98
N PRO A 284 -0.76 3.14 5.29
CA PRO A 284 -0.49 4.20 6.25
C PRO A 284 0.85 4.91 5.97
N ALA A 285 1.08 6.03 6.64
CA ALA A 285 2.33 6.79 6.50
C ALA A 285 3.51 5.99 7.08
N GLY A 286 4.43 5.56 6.22
CA GLY A 286 5.59 4.76 6.58
C GLY A 286 6.30 4.17 5.37
N MET A 287 7.41 3.47 5.65
CA MET A 287 8.20 2.70 4.69
C MET A 287 8.17 1.24 5.10
N TYR A 288 7.74 0.35 4.21
CA TYR A 288 7.39 -1.03 4.55
C TYR A 288 8.36 -2.06 3.98
N ASP A 289 8.87 -2.94 4.84
CA ASP A 289 9.97 -3.86 4.52
C ASP A 289 9.58 -4.97 3.54
N VAL A 290 10.20 -4.97 2.37
CA VAL A 290 10.05 -6.02 1.36
C VAL A 290 11.15 -7.08 1.56
N THR A 291 10.75 -8.33 1.74
CA THR A 291 11.71 -9.45 1.89
C THR A 291 12.26 -9.93 0.54
N SER A 292 13.30 -10.78 0.58
CA SER A 292 13.92 -11.34 -0.63
C SER A 292 12.97 -12.22 -1.46
N ASN A 293 13.26 -12.35 -2.76
CA ASN A 293 12.52 -13.17 -3.73
C ASN A 293 11.05 -12.72 -3.86
N LYS A 294 10.83 -11.53 -4.40
CA LYS A 294 9.50 -10.95 -4.59
C LYS A 294 9.30 -10.42 -5.99
N SER A 295 8.09 -10.59 -6.52
CA SER A 295 7.60 -9.83 -7.66
C SER A 295 6.32 -9.13 -7.22
N ILE A 296 6.34 -7.82 -7.07
CA ILE A 296 5.15 -7.01 -6.77
C ILE A 296 4.71 -6.39 -8.09
N VAL A 297 3.57 -6.84 -8.60
CA VAL A 297 3.12 -6.56 -9.97
C VAL A 297 1.70 -5.99 -9.94
N GLY A 298 1.49 -4.82 -10.54
CA GLY A 298 0.15 -4.24 -10.69
C GLY A 298 -0.69 -4.98 -11.73
N VAL A 299 -1.98 -5.15 -11.45
CA VAL A 299 -2.98 -5.73 -12.36
C VAL A 299 -3.69 -4.62 -13.15
N GLY A 300 -3.59 -4.65 -14.48
CA GLY A 300 -4.15 -3.62 -15.35
C GLY A 300 -3.28 -2.35 -15.38
N SER A 301 -3.88 -1.18 -15.62
CA SER A 301 -3.16 0.10 -15.78
C SER A 301 -3.25 1.04 -14.57
N THR A 302 -4.07 0.72 -13.56
CA THR A 302 -4.38 1.60 -12.42
C THR A 302 -4.14 0.95 -11.06
N ALA A 303 -3.45 -0.21 -11.02
CA ALA A 303 -3.03 -0.83 -9.78
C ALA A 303 -1.85 -0.06 -9.17
N GLY A 304 -1.78 0.03 -7.84
CA GLY A 304 -0.76 0.85 -7.21
C GLY A 304 -0.86 0.99 -5.70
N ILE A 305 -0.02 1.88 -5.18
CA ILE A 305 0.17 2.18 -3.76
C ILE A 305 0.03 3.68 -3.54
N THR A 306 -0.66 4.09 -2.47
CA THR A 306 -0.72 5.49 -2.03
C THR A 306 -0.50 5.61 -0.52
N GLY A 307 0.05 6.74 -0.07
CA GLY A 307 0.21 7.09 1.36
C GLY A 307 1.52 6.62 1.99
N GLY A 308 1.89 5.35 1.80
CA GLY A 308 3.17 4.77 2.23
C GLY A 308 4.07 4.38 1.04
N GLY A 309 5.32 4.03 1.35
CA GLY A 309 6.32 3.56 0.38
C GLY A 309 6.92 2.19 0.72
N LEU A 310 7.74 1.64 -0.18
CA LEU A 310 8.35 0.30 -0.03
C LEU A 310 9.85 0.39 0.29
N ASN A 311 10.30 -0.30 1.33
CA ASN A 311 11.72 -0.43 1.71
C ASN A 311 12.27 -1.81 1.32
N ILE A 312 13.06 -1.86 0.26
CA ILE A 312 13.83 -3.04 -0.16
C ILE A 312 15.18 -2.98 0.57
N GLY A 313 15.19 -3.32 1.85
CA GLY A 313 16.44 -3.43 2.61
C GLY A 313 16.31 -3.62 4.11
N LEU A 314 17.39 -4.12 4.71
CA LEU A 314 17.49 -4.33 6.15
C LEU A 314 17.49 -2.99 6.92
N PRO A 315 17.17 -2.98 8.23
CA PRO A 315 17.33 -1.82 9.10
C PRO A 315 18.75 -1.23 9.06
N VAL A 316 18.85 0.10 9.16
CA VAL A 316 20.12 0.82 9.02
C VAL A 316 21.10 0.44 10.13
N SER A 317 22.32 0.07 9.74
CA SER A 317 23.42 -0.22 10.66
C SER A 317 24.78 0.19 10.09
N ALA A 318 25.81 0.21 10.93
CA ALA A 318 27.15 0.70 10.60
C ALA A 318 28.05 -0.31 9.84
N VAL A 319 27.51 -1.43 9.34
CA VAL A 319 28.30 -2.44 8.61
C VAL A 319 28.75 -1.91 7.25
N THR A 320 29.98 -2.24 6.84
CA THR A 320 30.63 -1.75 5.60
C THR A 320 30.82 -2.85 4.55
N THR A 321 30.28 -4.04 4.81
CA THR A 321 30.28 -5.23 3.95
C THR A 321 28.86 -5.78 3.85
N PRO A 322 28.43 -6.33 2.69
CA PRO A 322 27.13 -6.97 2.56
C PRO A 322 26.93 -8.08 3.61
N PRO A 323 25.85 -8.03 4.42
CA PRO A 323 25.49 -9.13 5.31
C PRO A 323 24.83 -10.26 4.50
N ALA A 324 24.90 -11.50 4.99
CA ALA A 324 24.46 -12.69 4.25
C ALA A 324 22.93 -12.77 4.02
N ASP A 325 22.17 -12.03 4.80
CA ASP A 325 20.73 -11.87 4.77
C ASP A 325 20.26 -10.59 4.05
N ALA A 326 21.17 -9.84 3.40
CA ALA A 326 20.83 -8.68 2.57
C ALA A 326 19.68 -8.98 1.60
N VAL A 327 18.70 -8.06 1.55
CA VAL A 327 17.47 -8.25 0.74
C VAL A 327 17.84 -8.30 -0.72
N ARG A 328 17.32 -9.31 -1.43
CA ARG A 328 17.72 -9.55 -2.82
C ARG A 328 16.66 -10.20 -3.67
N ASN A 329 16.83 -10.12 -4.98
CA ASN A 329 15.96 -10.72 -5.97
C ASN A 329 14.53 -10.17 -5.85
N VAL A 330 14.36 -8.87 -6.10
CA VAL A 330 13.07 -8.17 -5.96
C VAL A 330 12.70 -7.46 -7.26
N ILE A 331 11.45 -7.62 -7.70
CA ILE A 331 10.88 -6.97 -8.88
C ILE A 331 9.68 -6.14 -8.43
N ILE A 332 9.65 -4.87 -8.84
CA ILE A 332 8.52 -3.94 -8.65
C ILE A 332 8.07 -3.52 -10.05
N GLN A 333 6.91 -3.99 -10.51
CA GLN A 333 6.47 -3.80 -11.90
C GLN A 333 5.03 -3.27 -12.01
N ASN A 334 4.79 -2.33 -12.94
CA ASN A 334 3.45 -1.92 -13.35
C ASN A 334 2.56 -1.32 -12.23
N LEU A 335 3.14 -0.60 -11.26
CA LEU A 335 2.42 0.06 -10.17
C LEU A 335 2.40 1.58 -10.30
N THR A 336 1.28 2.22 -9.97
CA THR A 336 1.23 3.65 -9.71
C THR A 336 1.61 3.94 -8.25
N PHE A 337 2.57 4.83 -7.99
CA PHE A 337 2.90 5.34 -6.65
C PHE A 337 2.46 6.79 -6.51
N ARG A 338 1.75 7.13 -5.42
CA ARG A 338 1.20 8.47 -5.15
C ARG A 338 1.26 8.83 -3.66
N ASN A 339 1.44 10.11 -3.33
CA ASN A 339 1.30 10.65 -1.96
C ASN A 339 2.12 9.90 -0.89
N ALA A 340 3.27 9.32 -1.24
CA ALA A 340 4.10 8.58 -0.28
C ALA A 340 4.62 9.55 0.80
N SER A 341 4.50 9.17 2.08
CA SER A 341 4.88 10.01 3.22
C SER A 341 6.40 10.20 3.40
N ASP A 342 7.21 9.52 2.58
CA ASP A 342 8.67 9.53 2.58
C ASP A 342 9.16 9.34 1.11
N ASP A 343 10.13 8.47 0.87
CA ASP A 343 10.40 7.88 -0.45
C ASP A 343 9.19 7.05 -0.97
N SER A 344 9.03 6.88 -2.29
CA SER A 344 8.04 5.91 -2.83
C SER A 344 8.60 4.49 -2.89
N ILE A 345 9.84 4.33 -3.37
CA ILE A 345 10.62 3.09 -3.31
C ILE A 345 12.02 3.43 -2.80
N ASN A 346 12.48 2.72 -1.77
CA ASN A 346 13.84 2.78 -1.24
C ASN A 346 14.54 1.42 -1.39
N VAL A 347 15.82 1.41 -1.78
CA VAL A 347 16.67 0.21 -1.86
C VAL A 347 17.95 0.46 -1.04
N GLN A 348 18.08 -0.19 0.12
CA GLN A 348 19.18 0.11 1.05
C GLN A 348 19.84 -1.09 1.72
N MET A 349 20.92 -0.83 2.45
CA MET A 349 21.65 -1.79 3.30
C MET A 349 22.12 -3.02 2.52
N PHE A 350 22.91 -2.76 1.48
CA PHE A 350 23.53 -3.73 0.57
C PHE A 350 22.57 -4.57 -0.26
N SER A 351 21.29 -4.19 -0.31
CA SER A 351 20.27 -4.93 -1.05
C SER A 351 20.54 -4.94 -2.56
N HIS A 352 20.28 -6.08 -3.20
CA HIS A 352 20.84 -6.35 -4.53
C HIS A 352 20.00 -7.22 -5.45
N HIS A 353 20.22 -7.10 -6.76
CA HIS A 353 19.44 -7.80 -7.79
C HIS A 353 17.97 -7.38 -7.67
N VAL A 354 17.75 -6.11 -8.04
CA VAL A 354 16.45 -5.43 -7.93
C VAL A 354 16.08 -4.83 -9.29
N TRP A 355 14.84 -5.02 -9.72
CA TRP A 355 14.33 -4.46 -10.96
C TRP A 355 13.07 -3.64 -10.67
N ILE A 356 13.06 -2.37 -11.08
CA ILE A 356 11.94 -1.44 -10.91
C ILE A 356 11.50 -1.02 -12.31
N ASP A 357 10.36 -1.52 -12.77
CA ASP A 357 10.00 -1.55 -14.19
C ASP A 357 8.56 -1.09 -14.51
N HIS A 358 8.34 -0.29 -15.55
CA HIS A 358 7.00 0.12 -16.00
C HIS A 358 6.10 0.74 -14.89
N ASN A 359 6.67 1.33 -13.84
CA ASN A 359 5.91 2.00 -12.78
C ASN A 359 5.64 3.46 -13.16
N ASP A 360 4.62 4.05 -12.55
CA ASP A 360 4.28 5.47 -12.65
C ASP A 360 4.41 6.08 -11.24
N LEU A 361 5.36 6.99 -11.02
CA LEU A 361 5.61 7.55 -9.68
C LEU A 361 5.49 9.07 -9.68
N ALA A 362 4.71 9.61 -8.73
CA ALA A 362 4.48 11.04 -8.61
C ALA A 362 4.10 11.45 -7.17
N GLN A 363 4.31 12.72 -6.84
CA GLN A 363 3.81 13.33 -5.60
C GLN A 363 4.26 12.62 -4.31
N GLY A 364 5.54 12.23 -4.22
CA GLY A 364 6.14 11.73 -2.97
C GLY A 364 6.49 12.86 -2.00
N TYR A 365 7.05 12.54 -0.83
CA TYR A 365 7.49 13.54 0.16
C TYR A 365 9.01 13.80 0.12
N ASP A 366 9.86 12.75 0.08
CA ASP A 366 11.29 12.90 -0.24
C ASP A 366 11.64 12.38 -1.64
N GLY A 367 12.08 11.14 -1.80
CA GLY A 367 12.36 10.54 -3.11
C GLY A 367 11.13 9.97 -3.84
N LEU A 368 11.28 9.67 -5.12
CA LEU A 368 10.47 8.64 -5.79
C LEU A 368 11.20 7.30 -5.78
N ILE A 369 12.46 7.24 -6.25
CA ILE A 369 13.28 6.03 -6.21
C ILE A 369 14.66 6.34 -5.62
N ASP A 370 14.89 5.89 -4.39
CA ASP A 370 16.13 6.12 -3.66
C ASP A 370 16.93 4.81 -3.51
N ILE A 371 18.24 4.84 -3.82
CA ILE A 371 19.13 3.67 -3.78
C ILE A 371 20.40 4.05 -3.02
N LYS A 372 20.62 3.48 -1.84
CA LYS A 372 21.62 3.98 -0.87
C LYS A 372 22.28 2.85 -0.07
N ARG A 373 23.32 3.17 0.71
CA ARG A 373 23.95 2.27 1.70
C ARG A 373 24.43 0.93 1.12
N GLY A 374 25.25 1.00 0.07
CA GLY A 374 25.97 -0.13 -0.50
C GLY A 374 25.15 -1.09 -1.37
N SER A 375 23.87 -0.81 -1.63
CA SER A 375 23.03 -1.55 -2.58
C SER A 375 23.69 -1.65 -3.97
N SER A 376 23.37 -2.66 -4.78
CA SER A 376 24.02 -2.90 -6.08
C SER A 376 23.23 -3.85 -6.98
N TYR A 377 23.56 -3.89 -8.27
CA TYR A 377 22.90 -4.77 -9.24
C TYR A 377 21.41 -4.43 -9.36
N VAL A 378 21.13 -3.14 -9.55
CA VAL A 378 19.77 -2.61 -9.68
C VAL A 378 19.53 -2.14 -11.12
N THR A 379 18.31 -2.27 -11.61
CA THR A 379 17.89 -1.65 -12.87
C THR A 379 16.54 -0.98 -12.70
N VAL A 380 16.46 0.27 -13.16
CA VAL A 380 15.29 1.14 -13.12
C VAL A 380 14.94 1.39 -14.59
N SER A 381 13.83 0.83 -15.07
CA SER A 381 13.49 0.85 -16.50
C SER A 381 12.04 1.16 -16.81
N TRP A 382 11.79 1.84 -17.92
CA TRP A 382 10.43 2.13 -18.41
C TRP A 382 9.50 2.85 -17.41
N ASN A 383 10.02 3.43 -16.33
CA ASN A 383 9.19 4.13 -15.35
C ASN A 383 8.87 5.54 -15.85
N HIS A 384 7.65 6.00 -15.63
CA HIS A 384 7.28 7.41 -15.80
C HIS A 384 7.35 8.08 -14.43
N THR A 385 8.15 9.14 -14.32
CA THR A 385 8.29 9.92 -13.09
C THR A 385 7.91 11.36 -13.35
N HIS A 386 6.92 11.87 -12.64
CA HIS A 386 6.31 13.16 -12.94
C HIS A 386 5.86 13.92 -11.69
N HIS A 387 5.65 15.24 -11.81
CA HIS A 387 5.04 16.08 -10.77
C HIS A 387 5.72 15.95 -9.39
N HIS A 388 7.06 15.92 -9.36
CA HIS A 388 7.85 15.74 -8.13
C HIS A 388 9.21 16.43 -8.23
N THR A 389 9.68 17.05 -7.14
CA THR A 389 10.93 17.85 -7.17
C THR A 389 12.21 17.02 -7.07
N LYS A 390 12.23 16.01 -6.20
CA LYS A 390 13.43 15.28 -5.77
C LYS A 390 13.34 13.83 -6.25
N ASN A 391 13.66 13.56 -7.51
CA ASN A 391 13.22 12.32 -8.16
C ASN A 391 13.96 11.04 -7.69
N MET A 392 15.23 10.87 -8.06
CA MET A 392 15.99 9.63 -7.78
C MET A 392 17.39 9.91 -7.23
N LEU A 393 17.67 9.52 -5.97
CA LEU A 393 18.99 9.64 -5.35
C LEU A 393 19.72 8.29 -5.31
N LEU A 394 20.94 8.27 -5.83
CA LEU A 394 21.84 7.12 -5.80
C LEU A 394 23.08 7.46 -4.96
N GLY A 395 23.10 7.01 -3.70
CA GLY A 395 24.12 7.37 -2.71
C GLY A 395 23.75 8.65 -1.93
N HIS A 396 23.27 8.46 -0.70
CA HIS A 396 22.55 9.51 0.04
C HIS A 396 23.41 10.64 0.63
N ASP A 397 24.63 10.33 1.08
CA ASP A 397 25.45 11.19 1.94
C ASP A 397 26.92 11.18 1.48
N ASP A 398 27.58 12.34 1.50
CA ASP A 398 28.94 12.50 0.96
C ASP A 398 30.05 11.88 1.81
N GLY A 399 29.78 11.50 3.06
CA GLY A 399 30.69 10.76 3.94
C GLY A 399 30.52 9.23 3.88
N ASN A 400 29.46 8.71 3.25
CA ASN A 400 29.10 7.29 3.32
C ASN A 400 29.95 6.35 2.44
N GLY A 401 31.09 6.81 1.92
CA GLY A 401 31.96 6.07 1.00
C GLY A 401 32.42 4.70 1.52
N ALA A 402 32.44 4.47 2.84
CA ALA A 402 32.76 3.16 3.43
C ALA A 402 31.70 2.07 3.12
N GLN A 403 30.43 2.46 2.92
CA GLN A 403 29.38 1.56 2.42
C GLN A 403 29.26 1.64 0.89
N ASP A 404 29.39 2.83 0.30
CA ASP A 404 28.97 3.06 -1.09
C ASP A 404 30.09 2.86 -2.15
N THR A 405 31.37 3.00 -1.80
CA THR A 405 32.49 2.89 -2.76
C THR A 405 32.59 1.49 -3.38
N GLY A 406 32.69 1.44 -4.72
CA GLY A 406 32.77 0.18 -5.48
C GLY A 406 31.44 -0.60 -5.56
N ARG A 407 30.38 -0.06 -4.96
CA ARG A 407 29.01 -0.60 -4.97
C ARG A 407 28.15 0.32 -5.85
N LEU A 408 26.85 0.49 -5.53
CA LEU A 408 25.91 1.34 -6.26
C LEU A 408 25.92 1.10 -7.79
N LYS A 409 26.09 -0.17 -8.20
CA LYS A 409 26.02 -0.62 -9.60
C LYS A 409 24.57 -0.58 -10.09
N VAL A 410 24.17 0.49 -10.78
CA VAL A 410 22.77 0.72 -11.19
C VAL A 410 22.68 1.09 -12.67
N THR A 411 21.61 0.63 -13.31
CA THR A 411 21.24 1.00 -14.68
C THR A 411 19.90 1.74 -14.69
N TYR A 412 19.83 2.85 -15.42
CA TYR A 412 18.60 3.60 -15.69
C TYR A 412 18.37 3.58 -17.20
N HIS A 413 17.28 2.98 -17.69
CA HIS A 413 16.98 3.01 -19.13
C HIS A 413 15.52 3.12 -19.51
N HIS A 414 15.23 3.82 -20.61
CA HIS A 414 13.88 3.97 -21.13
C HIS A 414 12.87 4.60 -20.15
N ASN A 415 13.33 5.26 -19.08
CA ASN A 415 12.47 6.00 -18.16
C ASN A 415 12.10 7.36 -18.77
N TRP A 416 10.94 7.88 -18.37
CA TRP A 416 10.49 9.23 -18.69
C TRP A 416 10.61 10.12 -17.45
N PHE A 417 11.53 11.09 -17.53
CA PHE A 417 11.78 12.12 -16.52
C PHE A 417 10.99 13.38 -16.88
N ASP A 418 9.72 13.44 -16.44
CA ASP A 418 8.69 14.34 -16.97
C ASP A 418 8.41 15.53 -16.04
N ALA A 419 8.95 16.70 -16.37
CA ALA A 419 8.86 17.91 -15.57
C ALA A 419 9.27 17.70 -14.08
N THR A 420 10.26 16.84 -13.84
CA THR A 420 10.88 16.59 -12.54
C THR A 420 12.18 17.41 -12.44
N PRO A 421 12.23 18.54 -11.68
CA PRO A 421 13.37 19.46 -11.70
C PRO A 421 14.74 18.80 -11.49
N GLN A 422 14.93 18.04 -10.40
CA GLN A 422 16.26 17.53 -10.04
C GLN A 422 16.29 16.05 -9.66
N ARG A 423 17.54 15.54 -9.65
CA ARG A 423 17.91 14.16 -9.32
C ARG A 423 17.39 13.15 -10.35
N ASN A 424 17.78 13.24 -11.61
CA ASN A 424 17.25 12.38 -12.67
C ASN A 424 18.30 11.42 -13.33
N PRO A 425 19.13 10.63 -12.61
CA PRO A 425 19.34 10.55 -11.16
C PRO A 425 20.42 11.53 -10.65
N ARG A 426 20.49 11.72 -9.32
CA ARG A 426 21.65 12.32 -8.63
C ARG A 426 22.49 11.21 -8.00
N VAL A 427 23.77 11.13 -8.34
CA VAL A 427 24.65 9.98 -8.10
C VAL A 427 25.87 10.35 -7.25
N ARG A 428 26.24 9.47 -6.31
CA ARG A 428 27.52 9.47 -5.57
C ARG A 428 28.13 8.07 -5.56
N PHE A 429 29.47 7.98 -5.54
CA PHE A 429 30.31 6.76 -5.45
C PHE A 429 30.13 5.64 -6.50
N GLY A 430 28.94 5.49 -7.09
CA GLY A 430 28.65 4.44 -8.07
C GLY A 430 29.50 4.57 -9.32
N GLU A 431 30.26 3.52 -9.63
CA GLU A 431 31.21 3.48 -10.74
C GLU A 431 31.25 2.05 -11.30
N PRO A 432 30.78 1.78 -12.53
CA PRO A 432 29.98 2.67 -13.36
C PRO A 432 28.50 2.63 -13.00
N VAL A 433 27.83 3.75 -13.18
CA VAL A 433 26.37 3.86 -13.30
C VAL A 433 26.05 4.09 -14.77
N HIS A 434 25.09 3.35 -15.32
CA HIS A 434 24.76 3.42 -16.74
C HIS A 434 23.37 4.05 -16.93
N VAL A 435 23.29 5.13 -17.68
CA VAL A 435 22.06 5.89 -17.94
C VAL A 435 21.88 5.96 -19.45
N TYR A 436 20.99 5.14 -20.01
CA TYR A 436 20.83 5.06 -21.47
C TYR A 436 19.39 5.06 -21.98
N ASN A 437 19.16 5.70 -23.12
CA ASN A 437 17.86 5.74 -23.81
C ASN A 437 16.69 6.21 -22.93
N ASN A 438 16.93 7.07 -21.95
CA ASN A 438 15.87 7.72 -21.19
C ASN A 438 15.42 9.00 -21.93
N TYR A 439 14.17 9.40 -21.73
CA TYR A 439 13.62 10.65 -22.23
C TYR A 439 13.48 11.66 -21.08
N TYR A 440 14.10 12.81 -21.25
CA TYR A 440 14.10 13.93 -20.31
C TYR A 440 13.34 15.10 -20.92
N PHE A 441 12.36 15.61 -20.16
CA PHE A 441 11.50 16.70 -20.62
C PHE A 441 11.29 17.73 -19.51
N TYR A 442 11.61 18.99 -19.81
CA TYR A 442 11.32 20.15 -18.95
C TYR A 442 11.90 20.03 -17.52
N ASN A 443 13.14 19.53 -17.39
CA ASN A 443 13.79 19.36 -16.08
C ASN A 443 14.57 20.64 -15.72
N THR A 444 13.91 21.53 -14.95
CA THR A 444 14.33 22.91 -14.64
C THR A 444 15.31 23.03 -13.45
N ASP A 445 16.31 22.14 -13.38
CA ASP A 445 17.40 22.18 -12.38
C ASP A 445 18.53 21.26 -12.89
N THR A 446 18.35 19.93 -12.85
CA THR A 446 19.34 18.99 -13.40
C THR A 446 18.77 17.65 -13.84
N GLY A 447 19.25 17.17 -14.99
CA GLY A 447 19.11 15.80 -15.47
C GLY A 447 19.97 14.84 -14.63
N VAL A 448 21.11 14.43 -15.19
CA VAL A 448 22.03 13.46 -14.58
C VAL A 448 23.16 14.19 -13.83
N ALA A 449 23.16 14.13 -12.50
CA ALA A 449 24.19 14.75 -11.66
C ALA A 449 25.15 13.70 -11.08
N CYS A 450 26.43 13.74 -11.46
CA CYS A 450 27.41 12.66 -11.24
C CYS A 450 28.54 13.10 -10.32
N GLN A 451 28.42 12.79 -9.02
CA GLN A 451 29.16 13.43 -7.95
C GLN A 451 30.04 12.46 -7.15
N ASN A 452 30.88 13.01 -6.28
CA ASN A 452 31.65 12.32 -5.24
C ASN A 452 32.22 10.97 -5.68
N THR A 453 33.24 11.04 -6.54
CA THR A 453 33.97 9.90 -7.14
C THR A 453 33.19 8.97 -8.09
N ALA A 454 31.86 9.13 -8.22
CA ALA A 454 31.05 8.35 -9.16
C ALA A 454 31.56 8.41 -10.60
N GLY A 455 31.21 7.41 -11.39
CA GLY A 455 31.41 7.38 -12.84
C GLY A 455 30.09 7.09 -13.55
N CYS A 456 29.55 8.06 -14.28
CA CYS A 456 28.33 7.89 -15.06
C CYS A 456 28.62 7.74 -16.56
N LEU A 457 28.16 6.64 -17.15
CA LEU A 457 28.09 6.47 -18.59
C LEU A 457 26.69 6.89 -19.04
N VAL A 458 26.59 8.02 -19.74
CA VAL A 458 25.31 8.63 -20.13
C VAL A 458 25.21 8.61 -21.65
N GLU A 459 24.43 7.68 -22.21
CA GLU A 459 24.41 7.48 -23.67
C GLU A 459 23.06 7.20 -24.32
N GLY A 460 22.85 7.67 -25.55
CA GLY A 460 21.60 7.44 -26.28
C GLY A 460 20.35 8.15 -25.73
N ASN A 461 20.48 8.97 -24.68
CA ASN A 461 19.34 9.66 -24.07
C ASN A 461 18.89 10.85 -24.93
N TYR A 462 17.62 11.24 -24.78
CA TYR A 462 17.03 12.40 -25.44
C TYR A 462 16.65 13.45 -24.39
N PHE A 463 17.25 14.64 -24.46
CA PHE A 463 17.00 15.77 -23.57
C PHE A 463 16.28 16.90 -24.32
N GLU A 464 15.19 17.39 -23.74
CA GLU A 464 14.35 18.44 -24.29
C GLU A 464 13.94 19.44 -23.21
N ASP A 465 14.31 20.71 -23.38
CA ASP A 465 14.13 21.78 -22.40
C ASP A 465 14.71 21.45 -21.00
N VAL A 466 15.95 20.95 -20.97
CA VAL A 466 16.64 20.54 -19.72
C VAL A 466 17.82 21.45 -19.40
N GLU A 467 17.77 22.15 -18.26
CA GLU A 467 18.72 23.21 -17.89
C GLU A 467 20.17 22.70 -17.78
N GLU A 468 20.47 21.80 -16.84
CA GLU A 468 21.74 21.05 -16.80
C GLU A 468 21.50 19.56 -17.13
N PRO A 469 21.60 19.10 -18.40
CA PRO A 469 21.22 17.72 -18.75
C PRO A 469 22.18 16.67 -18.19
N VAL A 470 23.48 16.98 -18.13
CA VAL A 470 24.49 16.16 -17.46
C VAL A 470 25.53 17.07 -16.82
N THR A 471 25.91 16.80 -15.58
CA THR A 471 26.88 17.61 -14.81
C THR A 471 27.67 16.72 -13.85
N ASN A 472 28.99 16.90 -13.73
CA ASN A 472 29.80 16.26 -12.68
C ASN A 472 30.24 17.19 -11.55
N THR A 473 29.76 18.43 -11.54
CA THR A 473 30.14 19.48 -10.58
C THR A 473 29.00 19.96 -9.68
N TYR A 474 27.77 20.07 -10.20
CA TYR A 474 26.49 20.41 -9.53
C TYR A 474 26.57 20.97 -8.09
N ALA A 475 26.53 20.11 -7.06
CA ALA A 475 26.53 20.51 -5.65
C ALA A 475 27.20 19.47 -4.73
N GLY A 476 28.52 19.57 -4.52
CA GLY A 476 29.29 18.65 -3.68
C GLY A 476 30.69 18.37 -4.24
N PRO A 477 31.41 17.34 -3.75
CA PRO A 477 32.63 16.88 -4.39
C PRO A 477 32.35 16.38 -5.81
N ALA A 478 33.27 16.61 -6.75
CA ALA A 478 33.09 16.21 -8.15
C ALA A 478 33.07 14.67 -8.34
N GLY A 479 32.32 14.21 -9.34
CA GLY A 479 32.42 12.86 -9.88
C GLY A 479 33.05 12.86 -11.26
N ARG A 480 32.69 11.90 -12.10
CA ARG A 480 33.13 11.76 -13.50
C ARG A 480 31.93 11.35 -14.35
N CYS A 481 31.90 11.78 -15.61
CA CYS A 481 30.94 11.26 -16.56
C CYS A 481 31.48 11.20 -17.99
N VAL A 482 30.91 10.31 -18.78
CA VAL A 482 31.10 10.20 -20.23
C VAL A 482 29.72 10.33 -20.87
N ALA A 483 29.47 11.46 -21.51
CA ALA A 483 28.27 11.70 -22.30
C ALA A 483 28.56 11.39 -23.78
N ARG A 484 27.84 10.43 -24.40
CA ARG A 484 28.01 10.08 -25.83
C ARG A 484 26.69 9.76 -26.51
N ASN A 485 26.55 10.04 -27.80
CA ASN A 485 25.35 9.70 -28.58
C ASN A 485 24.01 10.18 -27.97
N ASN A 486 24.01 11.27 -27.18
CA ASN A 486 22.78 11.85 -26.65
C ASN A 486 22.27 12.95 -27.59
N VAL A 487 20.96 13.19 -27.60
CA VAL A 487 20.30 14.29 -28.33
C VAL A 487 19.89 15.38 -27.34
N PHE A 488 20.09 16.64 -27.71
CA PHE A 488 19.75 17.83 -26.93
C PHE A 488 18.90 18.78 -27.80
N VAL A 489 17.71 19.14 -27.34
CA VAL A 489 16.69 19.87 -28.11
C VAL A 489 16.06 20.98 -27.25
N GLY A 490 15.55 22.02 -27.90
CA GLY A 490 14.88 23.14 -27.24
C GLY A 490 15.87 24.01 -26.45
N GLU A 491 15.51 24.38 -25.22
CA GLU A 491 16.36 25.16 -24.32
C GLU A 491 17.35 24.28 -23.52
N SER A 492 17.63 23.05 -23.97
CA SER A 492 18.56 22.14 -23.30
C SER A 492 20.00 22.66 -23.27
N GLY A 493 20.63 22.60 -22.09
CA GLY A 493 22.04 22.95 -21.90
C GLY A 493 23.04 21.95 -22.53
N THR A 494 24.33 22.18 -22.28
CA THR A 494 25.41 21.29 -22.72
C THR A 494 25.98 20.47 -21.56
N PRO A 495 26.28 19.17 -21.73
CA PRO A 495 26.93 18.35 -20.70
C PRO A 495 28.24 18.93 -20.14
N ASP A 496 28.30 19.15 -18.82
CA ASP A 496 29.56 19.27 -18.08
C ASP A 496 30.03 17.86 -17.67
N CYS A 497 30.91 17.28 -18.49
CA CYS A 497 31.47 15.96 -18.24
C CYS A 497 32.99 15.95 -18.41
N SER A 498 33.67 15.34 -17.44
CA SER A 498 35.11 15.15 -17.43
C SER A 498 35.53 13.84 -16.77
N GLY A 499 36.76 13.41 -17.09
CA GLY A 499 37.34 12.15 -16.60
C GLY A 499 37.09 10.95 -17.51
N THR A 500 37.15 9.75 -16.92
CA THR A 500 36.86 8.47 -17.56
C THR A 500 35.92 7.66 -16.66
N VAL A 501 35.17 6.74 -17.26
CA VAL A 501 34.17 5.87 -16.59
C VAL A 501 34.36 4.45 -17.11
N GLN A 502 34.06 3.44 -16.30
CA GLN A 502 34.13 2.04 -16.77
C GLN A 502 32.98 1.72 -17.72
N GLU A 503 33.29 1.11 -18.87
CA GLU A 503 32.27 0.69 -19.85
C GLU A 503 31.27 -0.32 -19.25
N ALA A 504 29.97 -0.05 -19.40
CA ALA A 504 28.90 -0.95 -18.94
C ALA A 504 28.94 -2.32 -19.64
N SER A 505 29.47 -2.37 -20.87
CA SER A 505 29.62 -3.60 -21.67
C SER A 505 30.62 -4.60 -21.09
N ALA A 506 31.44 -4.18 -20.10
CA ALA A 506 32.28 -5.07 -19.31
C ALA A 506 31.48 -5.91 -18.28
N TYR A 507 30.19 -5.61 -18.07
CA TYR A 507 29.32 -6.29 -17.10
C TYR A 507 28.14 -7.03 -17.73
N TYR A 508 27.52 -6.49 -18.78
CA TYR A 508 26.39 -7.09 -19.48
C TYR A 508 26.31 -6.63 -20.94
N SER A 509 25.65 -7.41 -21.78
CA SER A 509 25.30 -6.99 -23.14
C SER A 509 24.09 -6.06 -23.13
N TYR A 510 24.11 -5.03 -23.97
CA TYR A 510 22.98 -4.12 -24.21
C TYR A 510 23.05 -3.58 -25.64
N THR A 511 21.97 -2.94 -26.09
CA THR A 511 21.88 -2.19 -27.34
C THR A 511 21.40 -0.78 -27.06
N VAL A 512 21.86 0.17 -27.87
CA VAL A 512 21.46 1.58 -27.82
C VAL A 512 20.69 1.86 -29.10
N ASP A 513 19.38 2.07 -29.00
CA ASP A 513 18.53 2.55 -30.10
C ASP A 513 18.99 3.92 -30.63
N ASP A 514 18.43 4.35 -31.77
CA ASP A 514 18.64 5.72 -32.26
C ASP A 514 18.12 6.72 -31.20
N PRO A 515 18.97 7.62 -30.66
CA PRO A 515 18.53 8.59 -29.66
C PRO A 515 17.39 9.48 -30.17
N ASN A 516 17.31 9.75 -31.48
CA ASN A 516 16.22 10.54 -32.07
C ASN A 516 14.86 9.81 -31.98
N ALA A 517 14.85 8.49 -31.87
CA ALA A 517 13.65 7.69 -31.67
C ALA A 517 13.25 7.56 -30.20
N VAL A 518 14.17 7.79 -29.25
CA VAL A 518 13.96 7.55 -27.81
C VAL A 518 12.75 8.29 -27.24
N LYS A 519 12.52 9.55 -27.61
CA LYS A 519 11.28 10.27 -27.22
C LYS A 519 10.01 9.51 -27.60
N ALA A 520 9.93 8.99 -28.83
CA ALA A 520 8.77 8.26 -29.31
C ALA A 520 8.65 6.85 -28.70
N ILE A 521 9.78 6.17 -28.51
CA ILE A 521 9.85 4.84 -27.87
C ILE A 521 9.39 4.94 -26.41
N VAL A 522 9.97 5.87 -25.65
CA VAL A 522 9.71 6.01 -24.21
C VAL A 522 8.30 6.53 -23.93
N THR A 523 7.82 7.56 -24.64
CA THR A 523 6.43 8.03 -24.44
C THR A 523 5.36 7.01 -24.88
N ALA A 524 5.71 6.07 -25.76
CA ALA A 524 4.83 4.96 -26.11
C ALA A 524 4.85 3.82 -25.07
N GLY A 525 6.02 3.49 -24.51
CA GLY A 525 6.22 2.31 -23.66
C GLY A 525 6.29 2.53 -22.15
N ALA A 526 6.65 3.72 -21.66
CA ALA A 526 6.85 3.95 -20.22
C ALA A 526 5.54 4.11 -19.43
N GLY A 527 5.61 3.84 -18.12
CA GLY A 527 4.49 3.89 -17.18
C GLY A 527 3.64 2.62 -17.17
N THR A 528 2.51 2.67 -16.46
CA THR A 528 1.64 1.52 -16.22
C THR A 528 0.71 1.19 -17.40
N GLY A 529 0.26 -0.07 -17.48
CA GLY A 529 -0.65 -0.56 -18.51
C GLY A 529 0.03 -0.83 -19.86
N LYS A 530 1.34 -1.10 -19.85
CA LYS A 530 2.20 -1.23 -21.04
C LYS A 530 2.78 -2.65 -21.21
N VAL A 531 2.42 -3.54 -20.29
CA VAL A 531 2.97 -4.89 -20.07
C VAL A 531 1.95 -5.99 -20.29
#